data_AF-A0A6A3IQP6-F1
#
_entry.id   AF-A0A6A3IQP6-F1
#
_cell.length_a   1.000
_cell.length_b   1.000
_cell.length_c   1.000
_cell.angle_alpha   90.00
_cell.angle_beta   90.00
_cell.angle_gamma   90.00
#
_symmetry.space_group_name_H-M   'P 1'
#
loop_
_entity.id
_entity.type
_entity.pdbx_description
1 polymer ?
#
loop_
_entity_poly.entity_id
_entity_poly.type
_entity_poly.pdbx_seq_one_letter_code
_entity_poly.pdbx_strand_id
1 'polypeptide(L)'
;MLCRIYHHALHDRFHEARDLLLMSHIQDNITDADIPTQILFNRMMAQLGLCAFRCGLVWEAHACLSEICTGSRTKELLAQGLQSFRYGERDLEQERLERRRQVPYHMHINLDLLETCHLVSAMLLEVPNMVNSRLSDRKRMVSKAFRKLLEFHERLVFEGPPENPRDHVVAAAKLLAQGSWRKSAELLVGLPVWDLFPGANVSQRVKSMVQHKIQVEALRTYLLAFSAEYDSVSLARLMKMFDLDEKTVHSVVSKMMINEELQGAWDQSSQAIVLYKTERSSLQNLAVQYSDKLSQIVENNERMMDLCSGTNKEEWGNRGNRGDGRRGAGGRIGFSAGNRRGDNQGGRGGFRPRRGGGSGGRGPRQQRQ
;
A
#
# COMPACT_ATOMS: atom_id res chain seq x y z
N MET A 1 0.17 15.13 -24.93
CA MET A 1 1.00 15.12 -23.70
C MET A 1 1.30 13.71 -23.21
N LEU A 2 0.30 12.87 -22.92
CA LEU A 2 0.49 11.49 -22.43
C LEU A 2 1.46 10.65 -23.29
N CYS A 3 1.32 10.68 -24.63
CA CYS A 3 2.24 9.95 -25.52
C CYS A 3 3.69 10.46 -25.45
N ARG A 4 3.90 11.75 -25.19
CA ARG A 4 5.24 12.33 -25.04
C ARG A 4 5.89 11.83 -23.74
N ILE A 5 5.13 11.82 -22.63
CA ILE A 5 5.59 11.25 -21.36
C ILE A 5 5.90 9.76 -21.54
N TYR A 6 5.02 9.01 -22.22
CA TYR A 6 5.24 7.59 -22.54
C TYR A 6 6.54 7.38 -23.32
N HIS A 7 6.83 8.22 -24.30
CA HIS A 7 8.06 8.16 -25.08
C HIS A 7 9.31 8.49 -24.24
N HIS A 8 9.29 9.54 -23.42
CA HIS A 8 10.41 9.82 -22.51
C HIS A 8 10.64 8.67 -21.52
N ALA A 9 9.56 8.07 -21.00
CA ALA A 9 9.63 6.91 -20.12
C ALA A 9 10.19 5.66 -20.82
N LEU A 10 9.90 5.42 -22.11
CA LEU A 10 10.51 4.32 -22.87
C LEU A 10 12.04 4.44 -22.93
N HIS A 11 12.55 5.65 -23.16
CA HIS A 11 13.97 5.95 -23.35
C HIS A 11 14.77 6.22 -22.06
N ASP A 12 14.33 5.71 -20.91
CA ASP A 12 15.02 5.87 -19.61
C ASP A 12 15.21 7.34 -19.15
N ARG A 13 14.45 8.29 -19.70
CA ARG A 13 14.47 9.71 -19.29
C ARG A 13 13.41 9.96 -18.22
N PHE A 14 13.62 9.39 -17.04
CA PHE A 14 12.65 9.43 -15.95
C PHE A 14 12.35 10.87 -15.47
N HIS A 15 13.39 11.68 -15.22
CA HIS A 15 13.20 13.03 -14.67
C HIS A 15 12.40 13.94 -15.61
N GLU A 16 12.71 13.92 -16.91
CA GLU A 16 11.94 14.68 -17.91
C GLU A 16 10.47 14.22 -17.95
N ALA A 17 10.22 12.91 -17.91
CA ALA A 17 8.87 12.35 -17.92
C ALA A 17 8.09 12.74 -16.65
N ARG A 18 8.73 12.67 -15.48
CA ARG A 18 8.16 13.07 -14.19
C ARG A 18 7.81 14.55 -14.18
N ASP A 19 8.72 15.41 -14.60
CA ASP A 19 8.53 16.85 -14.54
C ASP A 19 7.38 17.25 -15.49
N LEU A 20 7.30 16.66 -16.68
CA LEU A 20 6.17 16.85 -17.60
C LEU A 20 4.84 16.34 -17.03
N LEU A 21 4.84 15.24 -16.28
CA LEU A 21 3.65 14.72 -15.60
C LEU A 21 3.16 15.71 -14.54
N LEU A 22 4.06 16.16 -13.66
CA LEU A 22 3.75 17.07 -12.56
C LEU A 22 3.31 18.45 -13.06
N MET A 23 3.96 19.00 -14.08
CA MET A 23 3.57 20.29 -14.69
C MET A 23 2.16 20.27 -15.28
N SER A 24 1.69 19.10 -15.71
CA SER A 24 0.42 18.96 -16.41
C SER A 24 -0.81 18.85 -15.50
N HIS A 25 -0.62 18.56 -14.21
CA HIS A 25 -1.70 18.30 -13.24
C HIS A 25 -2.78 17.32 -13.76
N ILE A 26 -2.40 16.40 -14.67
CA ILE A 26 -3.35 15.47 -15.29
C ILE A 26 -3.93 14.51 -14.25
N GLN A 27 -3.20 14.24 -13.15
CA GLN A 27 -3.66 13.36 -12.07
C GLN A 27 -4.98 13.82 -11.45
N ASP A 28 -5.23 15.14 -11.38
CA ASP A 28 -6.43 15.70 -10.75
C ASP A 28 -7.67 15.63 -11.66
N ASN A 29 -7.47 15.64 -12.98
CA ASN A 29 -8.55 15.75 -13.98
C ASN A 29 -8.85 14.44 -14.72
N ILE A 30 -8.08 13.37 -14.48
CA ILE A 30 -8.16 12.13 -15.28
C ILE A 30 -9.47 11.36 -15.08
N THR A 31 -10.13 11.50 -13.92
CA THR A 31 -11.41 10.83 -13.63
C THR A 31 -12.53 11.29 -14.55
N ASP A 32 -12.47 12.55 -14.97
CA ASP A 32 -13.49 13.20 -15.80
C ASP A 32 -13.19 13.05 -17.30
N ALA A 33 -12.00 12.55 -17.65
CA ALA A 33 -11.59 12.30 -19.02
C ALA A 33 -12.30 11.08 -19.63
N ASP A 34 -12.30 11.00 -20.96
CA ASP A 34 -12.82 9.85 -21.69
C ASP A 34 -12.02 8.57 -21.41
N ILE A 35 -12.71 7.43 -21.48
CA ILE A 35 -12.15 6.11 -21.13
C ILE A 35 -10.88 5.76 -21.93
N PRO A 36 -10.77 6.03 -23.24
CA PRO A 36 -9.53 5.85 -23.98
C PRO A 36 -8.34 6.65 -23.42
N THR A 37 -8.59 7.90 -22.99
CA THR A 37 -7.56 8.74 -22.35
C THR A 37 -7.16 8.20 -20.98
N GLN A 38 -8.11 7.68 -20.19
CA GLN A 38 -7.81 7.00 -18.93
C GLN A 38 -6.95 5.75 -19.14
N ILE A 39 -7.26 4.93 -20.16
CA ILE A 39 -6.43 3.77 -20.53
C ILE A 39 -5.02 4.22 -20.92
N LEU A 40 -4.89 5.28 -21.72
CA LEU A 40 -3.59 5.81 -22.12
C LEU A 40 -2.80 6.34 -20.91
N PHE A 41 -3.48 6.98 -19.96
CA PHE A 41 -2.88 7.43 -18.70
C PHE A 41 -2.37 6.27 -17.86
N ASN A 42 -3.19 5.23 -17.64
CA ASN A 42 -2.77 4.03 -16.89
C ASN A 42 -1.55 3.36 -17.53
N ARG A 43 -1.53 3.26 -18.87
CA ARG A 43 -0.40 2.71 -19.63
C ARG A 43 0.86 3.57 -19.51
N MET A 44 0.70 4.90 -19.52
CA MET A 44 1.78 5.85 -19.28
C MET A 44 2.33 5.73 -17.86
N MET A 45 1.47 5.62 -16.84
CA MET A 45 1.88 5.41 -15.45
C MET A 45 2.61 4.09 -15.26
N ALA A 46 2.13 2.99 -15.86
CA ALA A 46 2.83 1.71 -15.84
C ALA A 46 4.23 1.81 -16.46
N GLN A 47 4.36 2.49 -17.61
CA GLN A 47 5.65 2.68 -18.28
C GLN A 47 6.60 3.60 -17.49
N LEU A 48 6.06 4.63 -16.83
CA LEU A 48 6.83 5.53 -15.97
C LEU A 48 7.35 4.78 -14.73
N GLY A 49 6.55 3.89 -14.14
CA GLY A 49 6.99 3.00 -13.07
C GLY A 49 8.10 2.03 -13.51
N LEU A 50 7.99 1.43 -14.70
CA LEU A 50 9.06 0.60 -15.28
C LEU A 50 10.33 1.42 -15.58
N CYS A 51 10.19 2.67 -16.01
CA CYS A 51 11.30 3.59 -16.19
C CYS A 51 12.02 3.91 -14.87
N ALA A 52 11.27 4.24 -13.82
CA ALA A 52 11.80 4.46 -12.48
C ALA A 52 12.59 3.24 -11.99
N PHE A 53 12.04 2.04 -12.19
CA PHE A 53 12.68 0.78 -11.82
C PHE A 53 14.01 0.60 -12.56
N ARG A 54 14.05 0.82 -13.88
CA ARG A 54 15.29 0.74 -14.69
C ARG A 54 16.36 1.75 -14.26
N CYS A 55 15.95 2.91 -13.76
CA CYS A 55 16.86 3.93 -13.21
C CYS A 55 17.34 3.61 -11.77
N GLY A 56 16.82 2.54 -11.13
CA GLY A 56 17.16 2.16 -9.76
C GLY A 56 16.46 2.98 -8.68
N LEU A 57 15.41 3.71 -9.06
CA LEU A 57 14.55 4.52 -8.19
C LEU A 57 13.40 3.65 -7.66
N VAL A 58 13.72 2.85 -6.64
CA VAL A 58 12.81 1.81 -6.10
C VAL A 58 11.57 2.41 -5.44
N TRP A 59 11.73 3.55 -4.76
CA TRP A 59 10.63 4.19 -4.03
C TRP A 59 9.60 4.78 -5.00
N GLU A 60 10.07 5.49 -6.02
CA GLU A 60 9.24 6.07 -7.07
C GLU A 60 8.60 4.98 -7.94
N ALA A 61 9.33 3.91 -8.26
CA ALA A 61 8.78 2.75 -8.97
C ALA A 61 7.62 2.12 -8.20
N HIS A 62 7.80 1.89 -6.88
CA HIS A 62 6.75 1.35 -6.04
C HIS A 62 5.53 2.29 -5.99
N ALA A 63 5.75 3.60 -5.79
CA ALA A 63 4.68 4.59 -5.71
C ALA A 63 3.83 4.64 -7.00
N CYS A 64 4.47 4.64 -8.18
CA CYS A 64 3.75 4.69 -9.46
C CYS A 64 2.99 3.39 -9.76
N LEU A 65 3.53 2.23 -9.34
CA LEU A 65 2.95 0.92 -9.65
C LEU A 65 1.94 0.43 -8.60
N SER A 66 1.94 1.01 -7.41
CA SER A 66 1.08 0.57 -6.30
C SER A 66 -0.40 0.59 -6.68
N GLU A 67 -0.90 1.66 -7.27
CA GLU A 67 -2.33 1.78 -7.62
C GLU A 67 -2.75 0.82 -8.75
N ILE A 68 -1.83 0.53 -9.68
CA ILE A 68 -2.11 -0.28 -10.89
C ILE A 68 -2.04 -1.77 -10.57
N CYS A 69 -1.02 -2.19 -9.81
CA CYS A 69 -0.72 -3.60 -9.54
C CYS A 69 -1.44 -4.16 -8.30
N THR A 70 -1.85 -3.33 -7.35
CA THR A 70 -2.58 -3.81 -6.16
C THR A 70 -4.05 -4.14 -6.46
N GLY A 71 -4.61 -3.59 -7.54
CA GLY A 71 -5.95 -3.91 -8.00
C GLY A 71 -6.01 -5.27 -8.70
N SER A 72 -7.06 -6.07 -8.46
CA SER A 72 -7.30 -7.35 -9.17
C SER A 72 -7.67 -7.19 -10.66
N ARG A 73 -7.67 -5.96 -11.17
CA ARG A 73 -8.13 -5.57 -12.52
C ARG A 73 -7.02 -4.98 -13.38
N THR A 74 -5.75 -5.27 -13.10
CA THR A 74 -4.60 -4.72 -13.85
C THR A 74 -4.71 -4.96 -15.36
N LYS A 75 -5.20 -6.13 -15.79
CA LYS A 75 -5.38 -6.47 -17.21
C LYS A 75 -6.46 -5.62 -17.88
N GLU A 76 -7.49 -5.24 -17.12
CA GLU A 76 -8.61 -4.41 -17.58
C GLU A 76 -8.22 -2.93 -17.62
N LEU A 77 -7.54 -2.45 -16.59
CA LEU A 77 -7.06 -1.07 -16.49
C LEU A 77 -6.07 -0.69 -17.60
N LEU A 78 -5.32 -1.67 -18.12
CA LEU A 78 -4.40 -1.49 -19.25
C LEU A 78 -5.01 -1.85 -20.61
N ALA A 79 -6.29 -2.22 -20.64
CA ALA A 79 -7.04 -2.64 -21.83
C ALA A 79 -6.38 -3.79 -22.62
N GLN A 80 -5.73 -4.73 -21.91
CA GLN A 80 -5.06 -5.90 -22.51
C GLN A 80 -5.90 -7.18 -22.43
N GLY A 81 -7.11 -7.08 -21.89
CA GLY A 81 -8.06 -8.16 -21.84
C GLY A 81 -9.03 -8.01 -20.68
N LEU A 82 -9.96 -8.95 -20.60
CA LEU A 82 -10.92 -9.05 -19.51
C LEU A 82 -10.35 -9.99 -18.45
N GLN A 83 -10.46 -9.61 -17.19
CA GLN A 83 -10.07 -10.41 -16.04
C GLN A 83 -11.35 -10.80 -15.29
N SER A 84 -12.10 -11.72 -15.88
CA SER A 84 -13.38 -12.17 -15.32
C SER A 84 -13.11 -13.15 -14.17
N PHE A 85 -13.28 -12.68 -12.93
CA PHE A 85 -13.23 -13.55 -11.74
C PHE A 85 -14.59 -14.08 -11.32
N ARG A 86 -15.69 -13.51 -11.84
CA ARG A 86 -17.07 -13.95 -11.56
C ARG A 86 -17.92 -13.89 -12.82
N TYR A 87 -18.33 -15.07 -13.28
CA TYR A 87 -19.45 -15.22 -14.20
C TYR A 87 -20.70 -14.64 -13.54
N GLY A 88 -21.25 -13.54 -14.08
CA GLY A 88 -22.61 -13.08 -13.72
C GLY A 88 -22.81 -11.59 -13.41
N GLU A 89 -21.76 -10.76 -13.29
CA GLU A 89 -21.90 -9.33 -12.93
C GLU A 89 -21.78 -8.34 -14.11
N ARG A 90 -21.53 -8.80 -15.34
CA ARG A 90 -21.35 -7.90 -16.49
C ARG A 90 -22.46 -8.03 -17.51
N ASP A 91 -22.93 -6.88 -17.97
CA ASP A 91 -23.86 -6.78 -19.08
C ASP A 91 -23.15 -7.13 -20.40
N LEU A 92 -23.79 -7.95 -21.24
CA LEU A 92 -23.20 -8.46 -22.49
C LEU A 92 -22.80 -7.32 -23.46
N GLU A 93 -23.45 -6.17 -23.36
CA GLU A 93 -23.13 -4.98 -24.14
C GLU A 93 -21.87 -4.26 -23.64
N GLN A 94 -21.66 -4.22 -22.32
CA GLN A 94 -20.46 -3.62 -21.73
C GLN A 94 -19.22 -4.45 -22.08
N GLU A 95 -19.31 -5.77 -22.04
CA GLU A 95 -18.21 -6.64 -22.42
C GLU A 95 -17.84 -6.49 -23.91
N ARG A 96 -18.82 -6.30 -24.79
CA ARG A 96 -18.59 -6.02 -26.22
C ARG A 96 -17.89 -4.69 -26.44
N LEU A 97 -18.27 -3.65 -25.69
CA LEU A 97 -17.62 -2.33 -25.75
C LEU A 97 -16.20 -2.38 -25.20
N GLU A 98 -15.96 -3.11 -24.12
CA GLU A 98 -14.61 -3.32 -23.56
C GLU A 98 -13.71 -4.08 -24.51
N ARG A 99 -14.21 -5.14 -25.19
CA ARG A 99 -13.45 -5.86 -26.24
C ARG A 99 -13.08 -4.95 -27.41
N ARG A 100 -13.97 -4.03 -27.82
CA ARG A 100 -13.68 -3.05 -28.89
C ARG A 100 -12.63 -2.01 -28.49
N ARG A 101 -12.44 -1.76 -27.19
CA ARG A 101 -11.47 -0.81 -26.64
C ARG A 101 -10.09 -1.42 -26.37
N GLN A 102 -9.93 -2.72 -26.60
CA GLN A 102 -8.66 -3.40 -26.34
C GLN A 102 -7.57 -2.89 -27.28
N VAL A 103 -6.38 -2.71 -26.72
CA VAL A 103 -5.21 -2.35 -27.51
C VAL A 103 -4.69 -3.57 -28.28
N PRO A 104 -4.12 -3.38 -29.48
CA PRO A 104 -3.47 -4.46 -30.22
C PRO A 104 -2.32 -5.11 -29.44
N TYR A 105 -2.03 -6.38 -29.73
CA TYR A 105 -1.05 -7.17 -28.99
C TYR A 105 0.38 -6.58 -28.97
N HIS A 106 0.82 -5.96 -30.07
CA HIS A 106 2.14 -5.31 -30.13
C HIS A 106 2.26 -4.08 -29.22
N MET A 107 1.15 -3.56 -28.68
CA MET A 107 1.14 -2.51 -27.67
C MET A 107 0.97 -3.09 -26.25
N HIS A 108 0.90 -4.41 -26.06
CA HIS A 108 0.76 -4.97 -24.72
C HIS A 108 2.06 -4.80 -23.92
N ILE A 109 1.91 -4.40 -22.67
CA ILE A 109 2.97 -4.39 -21.66
C ILE A 109 2.85 -5.71 -20.92
N ASN A 110 3.93 -6.48 -20.81
CA ASN A 110 3.86 -7.77 -20.12
C ASN A 110 3.49 -7.56 -18.64
N LEU A 111 2.38 -8.17 -18.22
CA LEU A 111 1.84 -8.06 -16.86
C LEU A 111 2.74 -8.74 -15.83
N ASP A 112 3.38 -9.85 -16.19
CA ASP A 112 4.29 -10.56 -15.28
C ASP A 112 5.51 -9.69 -14.97
N LEU A 113 6.05 -9.00 -15.98
CA LEU A 113 7.13 -8.02 -15.81
C LEU A 113 6.72 -6.86 -14.90
N LEU A 114 5.53 -6.31 -15.13
CA LEU A 114 5.03 -5.19 -14.35
C LEU A 114 4.84 -5.58 -12.87
N GLU A 115 4.26 -6.76 -12.64
CA GLU A 115 4.02 -7.27 -11.31
C GLU A 115 5.31 -7.66 -10.59
N THR A 116 6.26 -8.31 -11.24
CA THR A 116 7.57 -8.61 -10.62
C THR A 116 8.30 -7.34 -10.25
N CYS A 117 8.32 -6.31 -11.11
CA CYS A 117 8.95 -5.03 -10.78
C CYS A 117 8.28 -4.37 -9.56
N HIS A 118 6.95 -4.42 -9.48
CA HIS A 118 6.20 -3.91 -8.33
C HIS A 118 6.53 -4.69 -7.05
N LEU A 119 6.49 -6.03 -7.09
CA LEU A 119 6.73 -6.89 -5.94
C LEU A 119 8.18 -6.84 -5.46
N VAL A 120 9.16 -6.79 -6.36
CA VAL A 120 10.58 -6.60 -6.00
C VAL A 120 10.78 -5.24 -5.33
N SER A 121 10.15 -4.18 -5.86
CA SER A 121 10.22 -2.85 -5.23
C SER A 121 9.55 -2.83 -3.86
N ALA A 122 8.41 -3.49 -3.72
CA ALA A 122 7.73 -3.64 -2.43
C ALA A 122 8.58 -4.43 -1.43
N MET A 123 9.19 -5.54 -1.87
CA MET A 123 10.06 -6.38 -1.04
C MET A 123 11.26 -5.58 -0.50
N LEU A 124 11.97 -4.84 -1.35
CA LEU A 124 13.13 -4.05 -0.93
C LEU A 124 12.76 -2.95 0.09
N LEU A 125 11.54 -2.41 0.04
CA LEU A 125 11.08 -1.39 0.97
C LEU A 125 10.48 -1.98 2.26
N GLU A 126 9.74 -3.08 2.18
CA GLU A 126 9.03 -3.66 3.32
C GLU A 126 9.92 -4.55 4.18
N VAL A 127 10.81 -5.36 3.60
CA VAL A 127 11.58 -6.34 4.40
C VAL A 127 12.43 -5.67 5.50
N PRO A 128 13.17 -4.58 5.26
CA PRO A 128 13.88 -3.88 6.32
C PRO A 128 12.94 -3.29 7.39
N ASN A 129 11.75 -2.82 6.98
CA ASN A 129 10.75 -2.26 7.88
C ASN A 129 10.05 -3.34 8.74
N MET A 130 9.85 -4.54 8.20
CA MET A 130 9.27 -5.68 8.92
C MET A 130 10.22 -6.22 9.98
N VAL A 131 11.51 -6.31 9.66
CA VAL A 131 12.55 -6.79 10.58
C VAL A 131 12.80 -5.78 11.70
N ASN A 132 12.61 -4.48 11.44
CA ASN A 132 12.71 -3.44 12.46
C ASN A 132 11.45 -3.38 13.35
N SER A 133 11.25 -4.44 14.14
CA SER A 133 10.14 -4.57 15.10
C SER A 133 10.14 -3.50 16.19
N ARG A 134 11.26 -2.78 16.41
CA ARG A 134 11.38 -1.69 17.39
C ARG A 134 10.65 -0.41 16.98
N LEU A 135 10.42 -0.25 15.68
CA LEU A 135 9.76 0.91 15.07
C LEU A 135 8.45 0.53 14.36
N SER A 136 8.03 -0.74 14.42
CA SER A 136 6.86 -1.24 13.67
C SER A 136 5.56 -0.55 14.09
N ASP A 137 5.45 -0.10 15.34
CA ASP A 137 4.28 0.65 15.83
C ASP A 137 4.24 2.11 15.32
N ARG A 138 5.37 2.68 14.87
CA ARG A 138 5.46 4.09 14.43
C ARG A 138 5.58 4.26 12.91
N LYS A 139 6.13 3.28 12.18
CA LYS A 139 6.32 3.38 10.73
C LYS A 139 5.10 2.85 9.98
N ARG A 140 4.47 3.73 9.19
CA ARG A 140 3.35 3.41 8.31
C ARG A 140 3.75 2.26 7.36
N MET A 141 2.90 1.25 7.29
CA MET A 141 3.00 0.16 6.30
C MET A 141 3.03 0.75 4.88
N VAL A 142 4.05 0.41 4.10
CA VAL A 142 4.29 0.91 2.74
C VAL A 142 3.39 0.17 1.74
N SER A 143 3.28 -1.15 1.84
CA SER A 143 2.39 -1.98 1.02
C SER A 143 1.62 -3.02 1.83
N LYS A 144 0.32 -2.78 2.00
CA LYS A 144 -0.62 -3.75 2.58
C LYS A 144 -0.77 -5.01 1.72
N ALA A 145 -0.71 -4.86 0.40
CA ALA A 145 -0.88 -5.97 -0.54
C ALA A 145 0.27 -6.98 -0.43
N PHE A 146 1.51 -6.49 -0.33
CA PHE A 146 2.68 -7.35 -0.20
C PHE A 146 2.70 -8.10 1.14
N ARG A 147 2.40 -7.44 2.26
CA ARG A 147 2.31 -8.13 3.56
C ARG A 147 1.23 -9.21 3.57
N LYS A 148 0.06 -8.92 3.00
CA LYS A 148 -1.01 -9.92 2.87
C LYS A 148 -0.59 -11.12 2.02
N LEU A 149 0.19 -10.89 0.95
CA LEU A 149 0.75 -11.96 0.13
C LEU A 149 1.73 -12.84 0.93
N LEU A 150 2.56 -12.21 1.77
CA LEU A 150 3.51 -12.91 2.63
C LEU A 150 2.80 -13.71 3.73
N GLU A 151 1.83 -13.11 4.44
CA GLU A 151 0.99 -13.79 5.42
C GLU A 151 0.22 -14.97 4.81
N PHE A 152 -0.27 -14.83 3.58
CA PHE A 152 -0.96 -15.92 2.88
C PHE A 152 -0.01 -17.09 2.64
N HIS A 153 1.22 -16.82 2.18
CA HIS A 153 2.22 -17.86 1.96
C HIS A 153 2.72 -18.51 3.26
N GLU A 154 2.83 -17.77 4.36
CA GLU A 154 3.19 -18.34 5.68
C GLU A 154 2.11 -19.25 6.26
N ARG A 155 0.85 -19.06 5.85
CA ARG A 155 -0.27 -19.93 6.26
C ARG A 155 -0.35 -21.22 5.45
N LEU A 156 0.38 -21.33 4.34
CA LEU A 156 0.39 -22.56 3.54
C LEU A 156 1.14 -23.64 4.32
N VAL A 157 0.50 -24.79 4.51
CA VAL A 157 1.08 -25.95 5.24
C VAL A 157 2.21 -26.61 4.43
N PHE A 158 2.19 -26.44 3.11
CA PHE A 158 3.20 -26.98 2.20
C PHE A 158 3.79 -25.85 1.35
N GLU A 159 5.09 -25.62 1.52
CA GLU A 159 5.86 -24.71 0.69
C GLU A 159 6.62 -25.53 -0.36
N GLY A 160 6.08 -25.56 -1.58
CA GLY A 160 6.77 -26.14 -2.73
C GLY A 160 7.93 -25.24 -3.22
N PRO A 161 8.82 -25.75 -4.08
CA PRO A 161 9.79 -24.91 -4.76
C PRO A 161 9.07 -23.84 -5.59
N PRO A 162 9.62 -22.61 -5.68
CA PRO A 162 8.94 -21.51 -6.35
C PRO A 162 8.88 -21.77 -7.86
N GLU A 163 7.68 -21.74 -8.45
CA GLU A 163 7.48 -21.87 -9.90
C GLU A 163 6.98 -20.56 -10.52
N ASN A 164 6.09 -19.85 -9.82
CA ASN A 164 5.56 -18.57 -10.27
C ASN A 164 6.55 -17.43 -9.96
N PRO A 165 6.72 -16.41 -10.83
CA PRO A 165 7.47 -15.20 -10.48
C PRO A 165 7.07 -14.58 -9.14
N ARG A 166 5.79 -14.65 -8.75
CA ARG A 166 5.32 -14.17 -7.44
C ARG A 166 5.93 -14.96 -6.28
N ASP A 167 5.95 -16.28 -6.40
CA ASP A 167 6.46 -17.19 -5.37
C ASP A 167 7.98 -17.06 -5.23
N HIS A 168 8.68 -16.81 -6.33
CA HIS A 168 10.12 -16.49 -6.31
C HIS A 168 10.41 -15.23 -5.48
N VAL A 169 9.61 -14.17 -5.63
CA VAL A 169 9.78 -12.94 -4.83
C VAL A 169 9.48 -13.19 -3.36
N VAL A 170 8.44 -13.96 -3.04
CA VAL A 170 8.10 -14.28 -1.65
C VAL A 170 9.17 -15.14 -0.98
N ALA A 171 9.68 -16.16 -1.68
CA ALA A 171 10.79 -16.98 -1.21
C ALA A 171 12.07 -16.14 -1.01
N ALA A 172 12.36 -15.25 -1.96
CA ALA A 172 13.48 -14.30 -1.87
C ALA A 172 13.33 -13.35 -0.68
N ALA A 173 12.12 -12.89 -0.36
CA ALA A 173 11.82 -12.04 0.79
C ALA A 173 12.10 -12.74 2.13
N LYS A 174 11.69 -14.01 2.27
CA LYS A 174 11.98 -14.84 3.46
C LYS A 174 13.48 -15.01 3.66
N LEU A 175 14.22 -15.31 2.59
CA LEU A 175 15.68 -15.46 2.63
C LEU A 175 16.40 -14.14 2.95
N LEU A 176 15.88 -13.02 2.46
CA LEU A 176 16.42 -11.69 2.75
C LEU A 176 16.18 -11.30 4.21
N ALA A 177 15.01 -11.62 4.78
CA ALA A 177 14.74 -11.44 6.20
C ALA A 177 15.68 -12.25 7.11
N GLN A 178 16.13 -13.43 6.65
CA GLN A 178 17.14 -14.25 7.33
C GLN A 178 18.58 -13.75 7.12
N GLY A 179 18.80 -12.74 6.27
CA GLY A 179 20.12 -12.20 5.94
C GLY A 179 20.89 -12.98 4.85
N SER A 180 20.28 -13.96 4.19
CA SER A 180 20.91 -14.73 3.10
C SER A 180 20.71 -14.05 1.74
N TRP A 181 21.54 -13.03 1.46
CA TRP A 181 21.41 -12.24 0.24
C TRP A 181 21.76 -12.99 -1.04
N ARG A 182 22.73 -13.93 -1.00
CA ARG A 182 23.19 -14.67 -2.20
C ARG A 182 22.08 -15.52 -2.81
N LYS A 183 21.40 -16.31 -1.98
CA LYS A 183 20.27 -17.15 -2.42
C LYS A 183 19.08 -16.31 -2.88
N SER A 184 18.81 -15.20 -2.18
CA SER A 184 17.77 -14.24 -2.57
C SER A 184 18.06 -13.60 -3.94
N ALA A 185 19.31 -13.20 -4.18
CA ALA A 185 19.76 -12.64 -5.44
C ALA A 185 19.70 -13.66 -6.59
N GLU A 186 20.10 -14.92 -6.35
CA GLU A 186 20.04 -15.98 -7.35
C GLU A 186 18.60 -16.25 -7.82
N LEU A 187 17.65 -16.38 -6.87
CA LEU A 187 16.23 -16.58 -7.19
C LEU A 187 15.63 -15.43 -8.00
N LEU A 188 16.03 -14.19 -7.70
CA LEU A 188 15.52 -13.01 -8.41
C LEU A 188 16.20 -12.80 -9.75
N VAL A 189 17.52 -12.95 -9.85
CA VAL A 189 18.28 -12.77 -11.11
C VAL A 189 17.97 -13.88 -12.11
N GLY A 190 17.65 -15.09 -11.63
CA GLY A 190 17.28 -16.25 -12.45
C GLY A 190 15.92 -16.15 -13.15
N LEU A 191 15.10 -15.13 -12.83
CA LEU A 191 13.79 -14.97 -13.46
C LEU A 191 13.92 -14.65 -14.97
N PRO A 192 13.17 -15.35 -15.85
CA PRO A 192 13.19 -15.09 -17.29
C PRO A 192 12.56 -13.75 -17.67
N VAL A 193 11.88 -13.12 -16.70
CA VAL A 193 11.11 -11.89 -16.87
C VAL A 193 12.01 -10.70 -17.27
N TRP A 194 13.29 -10.73 -16.91
CA TRP A 194 14.23 -9.65 -17.21
C TRP A 194 14.61 -9.52 -18.70
N ASP A 195 14.43 -10.60 -19.47
CA ASP A 195 14.78 -10.61 -20.89
C ASP A 195 13.70 -9.94 -21.77
N LEU A 196 12.56 -9.60 -21.16
CA LEU A 196 11.43 -8.90 -21.80
C LEU A 196 11.64 -7.39 -21.93
N PHE A 197 12.70 -6.82 -21.35
CA PHE A 197 13.00 -5.40 -21.49
C PHE A 197 13.50 -5.08 -22.91
N PRO A 198 12.95 -4.03 -23.55
CA PRO A 198 13.41 -3.62 -24.87
C PRO A 198 14.80 -2.96 -24.77
N GLY A 199 15.78 -3.52 -25.49
CA GLY A 199 17.12 -2.96 -25.65
C GLY A 199 18.25 -3.94 -25.33
N ALA A 200 19.31 -3.91 -26.15
CA ALA A 200 20.53 -4.67 -25.88
C ALA A 200 21.16 -4.18 -24.57
N ASN A 201 21.60 -5.11 -23.72
CA ASN A 201 22.27 -4.86 -22.42
C ASN A 201 21.39 -4.26 -21.31
N VAL A 202 20.10 -3.98 -21.56
CA VAL A 202 19.19 -3.47 -20.51
C VAL A 202 18.91 -4.55 -19.46
N SER A 203 18.71 -5.80 -19.89
CA SER A 203 18.48 -6.93 -18.98
C SER A 203 19.66 -7.14 -18.02
N GLN A 204 20.89 -7.09 -18.53
CA GLN A 204 22.11 -7.21 -17.72
C GLN A 204 22.26 -6.04 -16.74
N ARG A 205 22.01 -4.80 -17.20
CA ARG A 205 22.05 -3.60 -16.34
C ARG A 205 21.01 -3.67 -15.22
N VAL A 206 19.80 -4.14 -15.52
CA VAL A 206 18.74 -4.30 -14.51
C VAL A 206 19.11 -5.43 -13.54
N LYS A 207 19.63 -6.57 -14.02
CA LYS A 207 20.10 -7.66 -13.16
C LYS A 207 21.20 -7.20 -12.20
N SER A 208 22.20 -6.46 -12.69
CA SER A 208 23.27 -5.91 -11.84
C SER A 208 22.75 -4.86 -10.85
N MET A 209 21.80 -4.02 -11.28
CA MET A 209 21.18 -3.02 -10.42
C MET A 209 20.36 -3.69 -9.29
N VAL A 210 19.53 -4.68 -9.63
CA VAL A 210 18.72 -5.43 -8.65
C VAL A 210 19.64 -6.16 -7.67
N GLN A 211 20.70 -6.83 -8.15
CA GLN A 211 21.68 -7.48 -7.28
C GLN A 211 22.32 -6.48 -6.30
N HIS A 212 22.78 -5.34 -6.78
CA HIS A 212 23.38 -4.31 -5.93
C HIS A 212 22.38 -3.76 -4.89
N LYS A 213 21.13 -3.52 -5.29
CA LYS A 213 20.07 -3.07 -4.36
C LYS A 213 19.74 -4.14 -3.31
N ILE A 214 19.70 -5.42 -3.69
CA ILE A 214 19.50 -6.53 -2.75
C ILE A 214 20.65 -6.60 -1.76
N GLN A 215 21.91 -6.43 -2.20
CA GLN A 215 23.07 -6.41 -1.29
C GLN A 215 22.96 -5.27 -0.27
N VAL A 216 22.62 -4.07 -0.71
CA VAL A 216 22.44 -2.89 0.16
C VAL A 216 21.31 -3.10 1.15
N GLU A 217 20.14 -3.57 0.70
CA GLU A 217 19.02 -3.82 1.61
C GLU A 217 19.28 -5.01 2.53
N ALA A 218 19.96 -6.05 2.07
CA ALA A 218 20.31 -7.17 2.94
C ALA A 218 21.30 -6.76 4.05
N LEU A 219 22.25 -5.85 3.77
CA LEU A 219 23.10 -5.25 4.79
C LEU A 219 22.25 -4.50 5.83
N ARG A 220 21.31 -3.66 5.37
CA ARG A 220 20.40 -2.91 6.25
C ARG A 220 19.57 -3.86 7.11
N THR A 221 18.94 -4.86 6.50
CA THR A 221 18.13 -5.87 7.19
C THR A 221 18.95 -6.69 8.18
N TYR A 222 20.17 -7.09 7.82
CA TYR A 222 21.07 -7.83 8.70
C TYR A 222 21.44 -7.02 9.95
N LEU A 223 21.84 -5.76 9.78
CA LEU A 223 22.16 -4.88 10.90
C LEU A 223 20.94 -4.62 11.79
N LEU A 224 19.74 -4.50 11.21
CA LEU A 224 18.51 -4.31 11.99
C LEU A 224 18.13 -5.57 12.78
N ALA A 225 18.20 -6.75 12.14
CA ALA A 225 17.86 -8.03 12.75
C ALA A 225 18.80 -8.37 13.91
N PHE A 226 20.11 -8.24 13.68
CA PHE A 226 21.14 -8.72 14.59
C PHE A 226 21.81 -7.61 15.41
N SER A 227 21.24 -6.40 15.44
CA SER A 227 21.77 -5.28 16.23
C SER A 227 21.84 -5.59 17.72
N ALA A 228 20.99 -6.49 18.22
CA ALA A 228 20.92 -6.86 19.63
C ALA A 228 22.07 -7.75 20.10
N GLU A 229 22.55 -8.61 19.21
CA GLU A 229 23.55 -9.62 19.54
C GLU A 229 24.99 -9.10 19.39
N TYR A 230 25.19 -7.96 18.72
CA TYR A 230 26.52 -7.41 18.45
C TYR A 230 26.86 -6.20 19.33
N ASP A 231 28.06 -6.22 19.93
CA ASP A 231 28.62 -5.09 20.68
C ASP A 231 29.41 -4.16 19.76
N SER A 232 30.17 -4.75 18.86
CA SER A 232 30.94 -4.04 17.85
C SER A 232 31.00 -4.85 16.56
N VAL A 233 30.93 -4.16 15.42
CA VAL A 233 30.97 -4.77 14.09
C VAL A 233 32.04 -4.07 13.27
N SER A 234 33.03 -4.82 12.77
CA SER A 234 34.08 -4.26 11.92
C SER A 234 33.59 -4.04 10.49
N LEU A 235 33.95 -2.90 9.90
CA LEU A 235 33.61 -2.55 8.53
C LEU A 235 34.20 -3.55 7.53
N ALA A 236 35.45 -3.98 7.75
CA ALA A 236 36.12 -4.95 6.89
C ALA A 236 35.39 -6.31 6.81
N ARG A 237 34.72 -6.73 7.90
CA ARG A 237 33.92 -7.96 7.91
C ARG A 237 32.63 -7.78 7.12
N LEU A 238 31.95 -6.64 7.25
CA LEU A 238 30.74 -6.32 6.48
C LEU A 238 31.02 -6.26 4.97
N MET A 239 32.15 -5.66 4.56
CA MET A 239 32.57 -5.63 3.17
C MET A 239 32.72 -7.05 2.60
N LYS A 240 33.41 -7.94 3.32
CA LYS A 240 33.61 -9.34 2.89
C LYS A 240 32.34 -10.19 2.92
N MET A 241 31.38 -9.86 3.78
CA MET A 241 30.12 -10.60 3.88
C MET A 241 29.14 -10.24 2.76
N PHE A 242 29.08 -8.97 2.38
CA PHE A 242 28.11 -8.45 1.41
C PHE A 242 28.70 -8.14 0.04
N ASP A 243 30.01 -8.26 -0.14
CA ASP A 243 30.74 -7.96 -1.37
C ASP A 243 30.44 -6.53 -1.87
N LEU A 244 30.49 -5.56 -0.95
CA LEU A 244 30.20 -4.14 -1.17
C LEU A 244 31.44 -3.26 -0.95
N ASP A 245 31.47 -2.11 -1.63
CA ASP A 245 32.53 -1.11 -1.49
C ASP A 245 32.42 -0.38 -0.14
N GLU A 246 33.57 0.02 0.42
CA GLU A 246 33.68 0.70 1.71
C GLU A 246 32.81 1.95 1.77
N LYS A 247 32.85 2.76 0.70
CA LYS A 247 32.05 3.99 0.61
C LYS A 247 30.55 3.71 0.70
N THR A 248 30.10 2.64 0.05
CA THR A 248 28.68 2.26 0.04
C THR A 248 28.25 1.80 1.43
N VAL A 249 29.01 0.90 2.07
CA VAL A 249 28.73 0.41 3.44
C VAL A 249 28.71 1.56 4.43
N HIS A 250 29.74 2.41 4.41
CA HIS A 250 29.83 3.57 5.30
C HIS A 250 28.64 4.51 5.09
N SER A 251 28.31 4.88 3.84
CA SER A 251 27.18 5.77 3.55
C SER A 251 25.82 5.21 4.01
N VAL A 252 25.60 3.91 3.82
CA VAL A 252 24.34 3.24 4.18
C VAL A 252 24.18 3.20 5.69
N VAL A 253 25.23 2.81 6.41
CA VAL A 253 25.22 2.73 7.88
C VAL A 253 25.13 4.12 8.50
N SER A 254 25.90 5.11 8.02
CA SER A 254 25.78 6.50 8.49
C SER A 254 24.36 7.04 8.30
N LYS A 255 23.72 6.73 7.17
CA LYS A 255 22.32 7.11 6.93
C LYS A 255 21.36 6.42 7.90
N MET A 256 21.59 5.15 8.24
CA MET A 256 20.79 4.43 9.25
C MET A 256 20.94 5.05 10.65
N MET A 257 22.14 5.50 11.01
CA MET A 257 22.39 6.14 12.31
C MET A 257 21.72 7.52 12.40
N ILE A 258 21.79 8.32 11.33
CA ILE A 258 21.11 9.63 11.26
C ILE A 258 19.59 9.48 11.32
N ASN A 259 19.05 8.45 10.66
CA ASN A 259 17.62 8.15 10.70
C ASN A 259 17.17 7.48 12.02
N GLU A 260 18.06 7.37 13.01
CA GLU A 260 17.82 6.73 14.32
C GLU A 260 17.37 5.25 14.22
N GLU A 261 17.65 4.59 13.08
CA GLU A 261 17.31 3.19 12.85
C GLU A 261 18.30 2.25 13.55
N LEU A 262 19.55 2.70 13.70
CA LEU A 262 20.62 1.99 14.37
C LEU A 262 21.22 2.85 15.48
N GLN A 263 21.21 2.32 16.72
CA GLN A 263 21.78 2.98 17.88
C GLN A 263 23.26 2.57 18.00
N GLY A 264 24.14 3.37 17.41
CA GLY A 264 25.58 3.14 17.47
C GLY A 264 26.37 4.38 17.09
N ALA A 265 27.69 4.29 17.23
CA ALA A 265 28.63 5.31 16.78
C ALA A 265 29.77 4.68 15.96
N TRP A 266 30.33 5.47 15.05
CA TRP A 266 31.53 5.11 14.32
C TRP A 266 32.75 5.35 15.20
N ASP A 267 33.59 4.33 15.38
CA ASP A 267 34.94 4.51 15.89
C ASP A 267 35.91 4.69 14.73
N GLN A 268 36.46 5.90 14.64
CA GLN A 268 37.33 6.33 13.55
C GLN A 268 38.69 5.63 13.55
N SER A 269 39.14 5.15 14.73
CA SER A 269 40.43 4.51 14.92
C SER A 269 40.42 3.03 14.51
N SER A 270 39.36 2.31 14.87
CA SER A 270 39.23 0.86 14.62
C SER A 270 38.43 0.52 13.35
N GLN A 271 37.84 1.52 12.67
CA GLN A 271 36.94 1.32 11.52
C GLN A 271 35.83 0.30 11.85
N ALA A 272 35.28 0.43 13.06
CA ALA A 272 34.23 -0.42 13.57
C ALA A 272 33.04 0.42 14.04
N ILE A 273 31.86 -0.19 13.98
CA ILE A 273 30.62 0.36 14.51
C ILE A 273 30.51 -0.17 15.93
N VAL A 274 30.48 0.73 16.91
CA VAL A 274 30.19 0.39 18.31
C VAL A 274 28.71 0.60 18.55
N LEU A 275 28.00 -0.46 18.92
CA LEU A 275 26.57 -0.42 19.14
C LEU A 275 26.28 -0.10 20.61
N TYR A 276 25.35 0.83 20.84
CA TYR A 276 24.93 1.16 22.20
C TYR A 276 23.90 0.14 22.66
N LYS A 277 24.21 -0.62 23.72
CA LYS A 277 23.30 -1.58 24.36
C LYS A 277 22.19 -0.93 25.17
N THR A 278 21.61 0.17 24.71
CA THR A 278 20.40 0.74 25.30
C THR A 278 19.17 0.01 24.76
N GLU A 279 19.16 -1.31 24.92
CA GLU A 279 18.03 -2.12 24.52
C GLU A 279 17.02 -2.15 25.66
N ARG A 280 15.79 -1.74 25.35
CA ARG A 280 14.69 -1.84 26.30
C ARG A 280 14.39 -3.31 26.53
N SER A 281 14.25 -3.71 27.79
CA SER A 281 13.76 -5.05 28.11
C SER A 281 12.36 -5.28 27.53
N SER A 282 11.95 -6.54 27.34
CA SER A 282 10.60 -6.87 26.86
C SER A 282 9.50 -6.19 27.69
N LEU A 283 9.70 -6.11 29.02
CA LEU A 283 8.81 -5.40 29.94
C LEU A 283 8.79 -3.89 29.70
N GLN A 284 9.94 -3.26 29.44
CA GLN A 284 10.02 -1.84 29.13
C GLN A 284 9.34 -1.51 27.79
N ASN A 285 9.48 -2.38 26.78
CA ASN A 285 8.77 -2.23 25.51
C ASN A 285 7.25 -2.34 25.69
N LEU A 286 6.79 -3.34 26.45
CA LEU A 286 5.37 -3.47 26.77
C LEU A 286 4.85 -2.25 27.56
N ALA A 287 5.60 -1.76 28.54
CA ALA A 287 5.21 -0.58 29.32
C ALA A 287 5.05 0.68 28.43
N VAL A 288 5.97 0.89 27.48
CA VAL A 288 5.87 1.99 26.49
C VAL A 288 4.65 1.80 25.59
N GLN A 289 4.41 0.58 25.07
CA GLN A 289 3.22 0.29 24.26
C GLN A 289 1.92 0.49 25.04
N TYR A 290 1.88 0.13 26.33
CA TYR A 290 0.72 0.39 27.18
C TYR A 290 0.55 1.88 27.44
N SER A 291 1.62 2.64 27.64
CA SER A 291 1.56 4.10 27.76
C SER A 291 0.93 4.74 26.52
N ASP A 292 1.39 4.37 25.32
CA ASP A 292 0.86 4.90 24.07
C ASP A 292 -0.63 4.53 23.88
N LYS A 293 -1.01 3.29 24.22
CA LYS A 293 -2.42 2.85 24.20
C LYS A 293 -3.28 3.58 25.22
N LEU A 294 -2.77 3.85 26.42
CA LEU A 294 -3.48 4.63 27.44
C LEU A 294 -3.71 6.07 26.95
N SER A 295 -2.71 6.70 26.34
CA SER A 295 -2.87 8.02 25.72
C SER A 295 -3.96 8.01 24.64
N GLN A 296 -3.98 7.00 23.76
CA GLN A 296 -5.04 6.84 22.76
C GLN A 296 -6.43 6.64 23.39
N ILE A 297 -6.54 5.90 24.49
CA ILE A 297 -7.80 5.71 25.22
C ILE A 297 -8.25 7.03 25.84
N VAL A 298 -7.33 7.82 26.42
CA VAL A 298 -7.64 9.14 26.97
C VAL A 298 -8.15 10.07 25.87
N GLU A 299 -7.46 10.18 24.74
CA GLU A 299 -7.93 10.98 23.59
C GLU A 299 -9.32 10.53 23.10
N ASN A 300 -9.57 9.21 23.03
CA ASN A 300 -10.87 8.69 22.62
C ASN A 300 -11.95 8.99 23.66
N ASN A 301 -11.63 8.94 24.96
CA ASN A 301 -12.56 9.31 26.02
C ASN A 301 -12.90 10.80 25.97
N GLU A 302 -11.92 11.68 25.72
CA GLU A 302 -12.13 13.11 25.53
C GLU A 302 -13.06 13.37 24.33
N ARG A 303 -12.79 12.74 23.17
CA ARG A 303 -13.67 12.82 21.99
C ARG A 303 -15.10 12.36 22.29
N MET A 304 -15.27 11.26 23.03
CA MET A 304 -16.58 10.76 23.42
C MET A 304 -17.28 11.70 24.40
N MET A 305 -16.54 12.31 25.33
CA MET A 305 -17.07 13.31 26.25
C MET A 305 -17.53 14.56 25.50
N ASP A 306 -16.77 15.04 24.52
CA ASP A 306 -17.17 16.17 23.68
C ASP A 306 -18.45 15.86 22.89
N LEU A 307 -18.58 14.65 22.35
CA LEU A 307 -19.80 14.20 21.67
C LEU A 307 -21.00 14.14 22.63
N CYS A 308 -20.83 13.59 23.83
CA CYS A 308 -21.88 13.52 24.84
C CYS A 308 -22.26 14.90 25.42
N SER A 309 -21.29 15.81 25.54
CA SER A 309 -21.50 17.18 26.03
C SER A 309 -22.15 18.07 24.95
N GLY A 310 -21.89 17.80 23.68
CA GLY A 310 -22.51 18.45 22.53
C GLY A 310 -24.02 18.19 22.41
N THR A 311 -24.49 16.98 22.75
CA THR A 311 -25.93 16.64 22.70
C THR A 311 -26.76 17.26 23.82
N ASN A 312 -26.13 17.76 24.89
CA ASN A 312 -26.82 18.30 26.06
C ASN A 312 -26.93 19.83 26.09
N LYS A 313 -26.28 20.53 25.15
CA LYS A 313 -26.24 22.01 25.18
C LYS A 313 -27.46 22.69 24.55
N GLU A 314 -28.18 22.01 23.65
CA GLU A 314 -29.38 22.57 23.01
C GLU A 314 -30.67 22.35 23.82
N GLU A 315 -30.72 21.33 24.69
CA GLU A 315 -31.95 21.02 25.47
C GLU A 315 -32.07 21.78 26.80
N TRP A 316 -30.95 22.26 27.37
CA TRP A 316 -30.93 23.00 28.63
C TRP A 316 -31.12 24.52 28.48
N GLY A 317 -30.88 25.08 27.29
CA GLY A 317 -31.07 26.51 27.00
C GLY A 317 -32.52 26.93 26.81
N ASN A 318 -33.45 25.99 26.54
CA ASN A 318 -34.82 26.32 26.14
C ASN A 318 -35.89 26.11 27.23
N ARG A 319 -35.49 25.82 28.48
CA ARG A 319 -36.42 25.70 29.63
C ARG A 319 -36.43 26.91 30.57
N GLY A 320 -35.59 27.93 30.33
CA GLY A 320 -35.39 29.05 31.24
C GLY A 320 -36.05 30.39 30.89
N ASN A 321 -36.70 30.55 29.73
CA ASN A 321 -37.19 31.87 29.29
C ASN A 321 -38.63 31.85 28.75
N ARG A 322 -39.58 31.45 29.60
CA ARG A 322 -41.00 31.81 29.43
C ARG A 322 -41.56 32.23 30.79
N GLY A 323 -41.22 33.46 31.19
CA GLY A 323 -41.68 34.09 32.42
C GLY A 323 -41.82 35.60 32.25
N ASP A 324 -42.96 35.99 31.67
CA ASP A 324 -43.75 37.17 32.03
C ASP A 324 -43.33 38.60 31.61
N GLY A 325 -44.33 39.41 31.24
CA GLY A 325 -44.27 40.89 31.26
C GLY A 325 -44.41 41.66 29.94
N ARG A 326 -45.51 41.53 29.17
CA ARG A 326 -46.64 42.49 29.06
C ARG A 326 -46.40 43.87 28.37
N ARG A 327 -47.24 44.09 27.33
CA ARG A 327 -48.08 45.28 26.98
C ARG A 327 -47.67 46.23 25.83
N GLY A 328 -48.65 46.47 24.94
CA GLY A 328 -48.90 47.74 24.24
C GLY A 328 -48.76 47.68 22.70
N ALA A 329 -49.72 47.17 21.93
CA ALA A 329 -50.91 47.85 21.38
C ALA A 329 -50.65 48.85 20.23
N GLY A 330 -51.15 48.50 19.02
CA GLY A 330 -51.69 49.46 18.04
C GLY A 330 -51.16 49.38 16.59
N GLY A 331 -52.01 48.93 15.64
CA GLY A 331 -51.99 49.44 14.25
C GLY A 331 -51.89 48.45 13.07
N ARG A 332 -53.02 47.81 12.68
CA ARG A 332 -53.62 47.75 11.31
C ARG A 332 -52.67 48.00 10.09
N ILE A 333 -52.44 47.09 9.12
CA ILE A 333 -53.24 46.56 7.97
C ILE A 333 -52.21 45.68 7.18
N GLY A 334 -52.47 44.56 6.48
CA GLY A 334 -53.67 43.92 5.97
C GLY A 334 -53.37 42.51 5.38
N PHE A 335 -54.47 41.85 5.08
CA PHE A 335 -54.71 40.52 4.49
C PHE A 335 -53.71 39.96 3.46
N SER A 336 -53.38 38.66 3.58
CA SER A 336 -53.89 37.65 2.62
C SER A 336 -53.75 36.23 3.18
N ALA A 337 -54.89 35.54 3.23
CA ALA A 337 -55.03 34.13 3.56
C ALA A 337 -54.57 33.23 2.40
N GLY A 338 -54.07 32.03 2.72
CA GLY A 338 -53.61 31.10 1.69
C GLY A 338 -53.16 29.72 2.19
N ASN A 339 -53.96 29.08 3.03
CA ASN A 339 -54.26 27.64 3.03
C ASN A 339 -53.19 26.64 2.52
N ARG A 340 -52.68 25.76 3.42
CA ARG A 340 -52.65 24.28 3.23
C ARG A 340 -52.06 23.56 4.46
N ARG A 341 -52.95 22.87 5.17
CA ARG A 341 -52.90 21.44 5.58
C ARG A 341 -51.51 20.88 5.94
N GLY A 342 -51.25 20.27 7.09
CA GLY A 342 -52.11 19.52 8.01
C GLY A 342 -51.32 18.29 8.49
N ASP A 343 -51.48 17.93 9.78
CA ASP A 343 -51.03 16.71 10.48
C ASP A 343 -49.51 16.51 10.67
N ASN A 344 -48.89 16.52 11.86
CA ASN A 344 -49.26 16.39 13.27
C ASN A 344 -49.93 15.08 13.74
N GLN A 345 -49.11 14.04 13.95
CA GLN A 345 -49.12 13.13 15.13
C GLN A 345 -48.03 12.07 14.88
N GLY A 346 -47.08 11.75 15.77
CA GLY A 346 -47.16 11.71 17.23
C GLY A 346 -47.48 10.27 17.68
N GLY A 347 -46.49 9.53 18.19
CA GLY A 347 -46.70 8.26 18.91
C GLY A 347 -45.66 7.18 18.57
N ARG A 348 -44.56 7.08 19.31
CA ARG A 348 -44.37 6.15 20.44
C ARG A 348 -44.65 4.66 20.13
N GLY A 349 -43.57 3.88 20.19
CA GLY A 349 -43.55 2.61 20.92
C GLY A 349 -43.49 1.35 20.07
N GLY A 350 -42.65 0.40 20.49
CA GLY A 350 -42.89 -1.02 20.22
C GLY A 350 -41.71 -1.82 19.69
N PHE A 351 -40.71 -2.05 20.53
CA PHE A 351 -39.84 -3.22 20.43
C PHE A 351 -40.72 -4.49 20.57
N ARG A 352 -40.72 -5.40 19.58
CA ARG A 352 -40.86 -6.86 19.78
C ARG A 352 -40.51 -7.65 18.51
N PRO A 353 -39.80 -8.80 18.65
CA PRO A 353 -39.37 -9.65 17.54
C PRO A 353 -40.47 -10.63 17.14
N ARG A 354 -40.56 -10.97 15.84
CA ARG A 354 -41.53 -11.97 15.36
C ARG A 354 -40.82 -13.20 14.78
N ARG A 355 -40.96 -14.27 15.56
CA ARG A 355 -40.81 -15.69 15.24
C ARG A 355 -41.96 -16.15 14.33
N GLY A 356 -41.67 -17.07 13.40
CA GLY A 356 -42.66 -17.87 12.64
C GLY A 356 -42.43 -17.77 11.13
N GLY A 357 -42.36 -18.83 10.34
CA GLY A 357 -42.50 -20.26 10.59
C GLY A 357 -42.09 -21.00 9.33
N GLY A 358 -41.28 -22.06 9.47
CA GLY A 358 -40.85 -22.93 8.39
C GLY A 358 -41.73 -24.18 8.34
N SER A 359 -42.52 -24.29 7.29
CA SER A 359 -43.19 -25.50 6.77
C SER A 359 -43.24 -25.26 5.26
N GLY A 360 -42.81 -26.12 4.34
CA GLY A 360 -42.78 -27.57 4.31
C GLY A 360 -43.25 -27.95 2.89
N GLY A 361 -42.42 -28.62 2.09
CA GLY A 361 -42.77 -29.06 0.73
C GLY A 361 -41.62 -29.86 0.11
N ARG A 362 -41.47 -31.15 0.44
CA ARG A 362 -41.99 -32.32 -0.30
C ARG A 362 -41.58 -32.35 -1.77
N GLY A 363 -40.45 -33.00 -2.06
CA GLY A 363 -40.14 -33.60 -3.35
C GLY A 363 -40.62 -35.07 -3.38
N PRO A 364 -41.12 -35.59 -4.52
CA PRO A 364 -41.59 -36.97 -4.63
C PRO A 364 -40.45 -37.93 -5.01
N ARG A 365 -40.53 -39.16 -4.49
CA ARG A 365 -39.59 -40.26 -4.71
C ARG A 365 -40.22 -41.30 -5.63
N GLN A 366 -39.44 -41.71 -6.64
CA GLN A 366 -39.39 -43.03 -7.30
C GLN A 366 -40.62 -43.62 -8.00
N GLN A 367 -40.41 -44.05 -9.26
CA GLN A 367 -40.82 -45.38 -9.69
C GLN A 367 -39.79 -45.95 -10.68
N ARG A 368 -39.31 -47.15 -10.35
CA ARG A 368 -38.75 -48.13 -11.30
C ARG A 368 -39.93 -48.85 -11.95
N GLN A 369 -39.79 -49.16 -13.24
CA GLN A 369 -39.98 -50.51 -13.77
C GLN A 369 -38.75 -50.84 -14.61
#